data_AF-A0A2E6LKE1-F1
#
_entry.id   AF-A0A2E6LKE1-F1
#
_cell.length_a   1.000
_cell.length_b   1.000
_cell.length_c   1.000
_cell.angle_alpha   90.00
_cell.angle_beta   90.00
_cell.angle_gamma   90.00
#
_symmetry.space_group_name_H-M   'P 1'
#
loop_
_entity.id
_entity.type
_entity.pdbx_description
1 polymer ?
#
loop_
_entity_poly.entity_id
_entity_poly.type
_entity_poly.pdbx_seq_one_letter_code
_entity_poly.pdbx_strand_id
1 'polypeptide(L)'
;MKKSIQFLIILLFFALNSYSQSVDEIIENYYENTGGIDKWKELKGVKMLAKLNQQGMEIPIELIQMKGGKSMQIINFQGQSIKAQVFDGEVSWGINMMSQKPEKSDQETTDNLKLENNDFPDSFMDYKSKGYSAELIGNETFDGTETFKIKLTKEPKTIDGKKEDDITFYFFDTENYVPIAIQTMITQGPSKGMTMEITMSDYQEVEGLYFPFSQTQGIKDQPSLPLIIDSIELNPIIDENEFKFPEN
;
A
#
# COMPACT_ATOMS: atom_id res chain seq x y z
N MET A 1 -34.06 71.81 12.53
CA MET A 1 -34.08 70.50 13.21
C MET A 1 -34.38 69.40 12.20
N LYS A 2 -33.36 68.71 11.68
CA LYS A 2 -33.48 67.37 11.07
C LYS A 2 -32.19 66.62 11.42
N LYS A 3 -32.28 65.66 12.35
CA LYS A 3 -31.17 64.81 12.77
C LYS A 3 -31.12 63.62 11.82
N SER A 4 -30.06 63.53 11.02
CA SER A 4 -29.76 62.34 10.23
C SER A 4 -29.00 61.35 11.11
N ILE A 5 -29.62 60.22 11.42
CA ILE A 5 -28.98 59.10 12.13
C ILE A 5 -28.24 58.27 11.08
N GLN A 6 -26.91 58.30 11.09
CA GLN A 6 -26.09 57.37 10.33
C GLN A 6 -25.87 56.11 11.18
N PHE A 7 -26.43 54.99 10.75
CA PHE A 7 -26.10 53.67 11.27
C PHE A 7 -24.79 53.20 10.65
N LEU A 8 -23.75 53.08 11.46
CA LEU A 8 -22.48 52.46 11.08
C LEU A 8 -22.63 50.94 11.24
N ILE A 9 -22.79 50.22 10.14
CA ILE A 9 -22.71 48.75 10.12
C ILE A 9 -21.23 48.38 10.13
N ILE A 10 -20.74 47.89 11.27
CA ILE A 10 -19.41 47.28 11.39
C ILE A 10 -19.56 45.83 10.95
N LEU A 11 -19.05 45.51 9.75
CA LEU A 11 -18.94 44.13 9.26
C LEU A 11 -17.73 43.49 9.97
N LEU A 12 -17.96 42.62 10.95
CA LEU A 12 -16.92 41.73 11.47
C LEU A 12 -16.65 40.64 10.42
N PHE A 13 -15.55 40.77 9.67
CA PHE A 13 -14.97 39.64 8.96
C PHE A 13 -14.33 38.70 9.99
N PHE A 14 -15.06 37.67 10.40
CA PHE A 14 -14.43 36.50 10.99
C PHE A 14 -13.66 35.79 9.88
N ALA A 15 -12.33 35.93 9.88
CA ALA A 15 -11.47 35.03 9.15
C ALA A 15 -11.58 33.65 9.84
N LEU A 16 -12.46 32.80 9.31
CA LEU A 16 -12.34 31.37 9.56
C LEU A 16 -11.02 30.95 8.92
N ASN A 17 -9.98 30.81 9.74
CA ASN A 17 -8.82 30.03 9.35
C ASN A 17 -9.33 28.59 9.22
N SER A 18 -9.79 28.21 8.02
CA SER A 18 -9.83 26.80 7.67
C SER A 18 -8.38 26.32 7.74
N TYR A 19 -8.03 25.64 8.83
CA TYR A 19 -6.82 24.83 8.86
C TYR A 19 -7.03 23.73 7.84
N SER A 20 -6.66 24.00 6.58
CA SER A 20 -6.49 22.94 5.60
C SER A 20 -5.39 22.07 6.16
N GLN A 21 -5.74 20.86 6.59
CA GLN A 21 -4.77 19.90 7.10
C GLN A 21 -3.70 19.67 6.02
N SER A 22 -2.43 19.64 6.41
CA SER A 22 -1.36 19.36 5.46
C SER A 22 -1.23 17.86 5.22
N VAL A 23 -0.73 17.46 4.06
CA VAL A 23 -0.43 16.04 3.78
C VAL A 23 0.56 15.45 4.78
N ASP A 24 1.54 16.26 5.22
CA ASP A 24 2.52 15.87 6.23
C ASP A 24 1.84 15.56 7.57
N GLU A 25 0.89 16.39 8.00
CA GLU A 25 0.15 16.19 9.24
C GLU A 25 -0.74 14.94 9.19
N ILE A 26 -1.35 14.62 8.04
CA ILE A 26 -2.13 13.38 7.88
C ILE A 26 -1.22 12.15 8.03
N ILE A 27 -0.03 12.18 7.42
CA ILE A 27 0.96 11.10 7.49
C ILE A 27 1.54 10.98 8.91
N GLU A 28 1.79 12.10 9.60
CA GLU A 28 2.25 12.10 11.00
C GLU A 28 1.21 11.46 11.92
N ASN A 29 -0.08 11.85 11.80
CA ASN A 29 -1.17 11.24 12.56
C ASN A 29 -1.36 9.75 12.23
N TYR A 30 -1.19 9.35 10.97
CA TYR A 30 -1.19 7.93 10.59
C TYR A 30 -0.18 7.13 11.40
N TYR A 31 1.08 7.57 11.45
CA TYR A 31 2.10 6.87 12.21
C TYR A 31 1.88 6.95 13.71
N GLU A 32 1.41 8.07 14.24
CA GLU A 32 1.05 8.20 15.66
C GLU A 32 -0.05 7.20 16.06
N ASN A 33 -1.12 7.12 15.27
CA ASN A 33 -2.26 6.24 15.53
C ASN A 33 -1.96 4.76 15.30
N THR A 34 -0.94 4.44 14.51
CA THR A 34 -0.57 3.04 14.19
C THR A 34 0.63 2.54 14.97
N GLY A 35 0.98 3.17 16.10
CA GLY A 35 1.97 2.66 17.05
C GLY A 35 3.23 3.51 17.22
N GLY A 36 3.33 4.63 16.50
CA GLY A 36 4.43 5.58 16.53
C GLY A 36 5.49 5.29 15.47
N ILE A 37 6.04 6.37 14.88
CA ILE A 37 7.03 6.29 13.80
C ILE A 37 8.28 5.47 14.17
N ASP A 38 8.70 5.51 15.42
CA ASP A 38 9.91 4.81 15.88
C ASP A 38 9.74 3.29 15.79
N LYS A 39 8.58 2.75 16.17
CA LYS A 39 8.29 1.31 16.05
C LYS A 39 8.24 0.86 14.59
N TRP A 40 7.63 1.67 13.72
CA TRP A 40 7.63 1.40 12.28
C TRP A 40 9.07 1.33 11.73
N LYS A 41 9.95 2.25 12.14
CA LYS A 41 11.37 2.29 11.70
C LYS A 41 12.20 1.10 12.19
N GLU A 42 11.82 0.49 13.30
CA GLU A 42 12.48 -0.69 13.86
C GLU A 42 12.20 -1.98 13.08
N LEU A 43 11.18 -2.00 12.22
CA LEU A 43 10.86 -3.15 11.39
C LEU A 43 12.02 -3.55 10.48
N LYS A 44 12.37 -4.84 10.54
CA LYS A 44 13.35 -5.55 9.71
C LYS A 44 12.68 -6.53 8.77
N GLY A 45 11.43 -6.90 9.05
CA GLY A 45 10.61 -7.69 8.15
C GLY A 45 9.20 -7.87 8.71
N VAL A 46 8.30 -8.31 7.84
CA VAL A 46 6.92 -8.66 8.17
C VAL A 46 6.59 -9.95 7.41
N LYS A 47 6.04 -10.93 8.13
CA LYS A 47 5.46 -12.14 7.56
C LYS A 47 3.97 -12.17 7.84
N MET A 48 3.16 -12.33 6.80
CA MET A 48 1.71 -12.43 6.90
C MET A 48 1.26 -13.81 6.41
N LEU A 49 0.42 -14.47 7.18
CA LEU A 49 -0.35 -15.63 6.74
C LEU A 49 -1.76 -15.17 6.43
N ALA A 50 -2.20 -15.37 5.20
CA ALA A 50 -3.48 -14.89 4.70
C ALA A 50 -4.21 -15.97 3.89
N LYS A 51 -5.48 -15.74 3.60
CA LYS A 51 -6.34 -16.57 2.76
C LYS A 51 -7.00 -15.69 1.72
N LEU A 52 -6.71 -15.96 0.46
CA LEU A 52 -7.43 -15.37 -0.67
C LEU A 52 -8.68 -16.20 -0.94
N ASN A 53 -9.86 -15.58 -0.93
CA ASN A 53 -11.11 -16.25 -1.25
C ASN A 53 -11.47 -16.02 -2.71
N GLN A 54 -11.40 -17.07 -3.52
CA GLN A 54 -11.80 -17.04 -4.92
C GLN A 54 -13.00 -17.96 -5.13
N GLN A 55 -14.18 -17.38 -5.35
CA GLN A 55 -15.43 -18.11 -5.61
C GLN A 55 -15.74 -19.20 -4.55
N GLY A 56 -15.45 -18.93 -3.28
CA GLY A 56 -15.66 -19.86 -2.17
C GLY A 56 -14.52 -20.86 -1.93
N MET A 57 -13.47 -20.84 -2.76
CA MET A 57 -12.22 -21.56 -2.51
C MET A 57 -11.26 -20.66 -1.73
N GLU A 58 -10.79 -21.14 -0.58
CA GLU A 58 -9.74 -20.47 0.19
C GLU A 58 -8.37 -20.95 -0.28
N ILE A 59 -7.53 -20.02 -0.74
CA ILE A 59 -6.15 -20.26 -1.14
C ILE A 59 -5.26 -19.63 -0.07
N PRO A 60 -4.57 -20.44 0.77
CA PRO A 60 -3.60 -19.91 1.72
C PRO A 60 -2.43 -19.23 1.01
N ILE A 61 -2.05 -18.06 1.51
CA ILE A 61 -0.93 -17.25 1.02
C ILE A 61 -0.04 -16.91 2.21
N GLU A 62 1.27 -17.05 2.01
CA GLU A 62 2.28 -16.49 2.91
C GLU A 62 3.01 -15.36 2.17
N LEU A 63 3.01 -14.18 2.78
CA LEU A 63 3.68 -12.98 2.27
C LEU A 63 4.81 -12.63 3.22
N ILE A 64 6.02 -12.45 2.70
CA ILE A 64 7.20 -12.03 3.46
C ILE A 64 7.78 -10.80 2.78
N GLN A 65 8.04 -9.75 3.55
CA GLN A 65 8.77 -8.58 3.12
C GLN A 65 9.86 -8.27 4.14
N MET A 66 11.08 -8.03 3.69
CA MET A 66 12.22 -7.76 4.54
C MET A 66 12.81 -6.38 4.23
N LYS A 67 13.38 -5.75 5.25
CA LYS A 67 14.18 -4.54 5.08
C LYS A 67 15.37 -4.82 4.16
N GLY A 68 15.64 -3.90 3.23
CA GLY A 68 16.62 -4.10 2.17
C GLY A 68 16.04 -4.75 0.91
N GLY A 69 14.74 -5.03 0.91
CA GLY A 69 13.94 -5.26 -0.27
C GLY A 69 13.69 -6.71 -0.63
N LYS A 70 14.22 -7.69 0.11
CA LYS A 70 13.91 -9.11 -0.14
C LYS A 70 12.43 -9.38 0.14
N SER A 71 11.80 -10.15 -0.72
CA SER A 71 10.39 -10.50 -0.54
C SER A 71 10.06 -11.88 -1.08
N MET A 72 8.96 -12.45 -0.60
CA MET A 72 8.50 -13.77 -0.98
C MET A 72 6.99 -13.87 -0.88
N GLN A 73 6.37 -14.42 -1.91
CA GLN A 73 4.97 -14.80 -1.93
C GLN A 73 4.88 -16.30 -2.20
N ILE A 74 4.28 -17.02 -1.26
CA ILE A 74 4.03 -18.45 -1.35
C ILE A 74 2.52 -18.65 -1.38
N ILE A 75 2.04 -19.44 -2.34
CA ILE A 75 0.64 -19.86 -2.41
C ILE A 75 0.57 -21.35 -2.09
N ASN A 76 -0.42 -21.76 -1.29
CA ASN A 76 -0.74 -23.17 -1.14
C ASN A 76 -1.89 -23.52 -2.08
N PHE A 77 -1.60 -24.28 -3.12
CA PHE A 77 -2.60 -24.70 -4.10
C PHE A 77 -2.63 -26.23 -4.18
N GLN A 78 -3.80 -26.82 -3.94
CA GLN A 78 -4.00 -28.29 -3.96
C GLN A 78 -3.02 -29.06 -3.04
N GLY A 79 -2.67 -28.46 -1.89
CA GLY A 79 -1.76 -29.06 -0.91
C GLY A 79 -0.27 -28.91 -1.25
N GLN A 80 0.07 -28.21 -2.35
CA GLN A 80 1.45 -27.88 -2.71
C GLN A 80 1.76 -26.44 -2.37
N SER A 81 2.89 -26.23 -1.66
CA SER A 81 3.43 -24.89 -1.43
C SER A 81 4.25 -24.44 -2.63
N ILE A 82 3.83 -23.37 -3.28
CA ILE A 82 4.41 -22.86 -4.52
C ILE A 82 4.92 -21.45 -4.24
N LYS A 83 6.24 -21.25 -4.42
CA LYS A 83 6.86 -19.92 -4.40
C LYS A 83 6.45 -19.18 -5.68
N ALA A 84 5.36 -18.41 -5.59
CA ALA A 84 4.77 -17.70 -6.71
C ALA A 84 5.65 -16.54 -7.18
N GLN A 85 6.28 -15.85 -6.23
CA GLN A 85 7.27 -14.81 -6.50
C GLN A 85 8.27 -14.75 -5.35
N VAL A 86 9.55 -14.61 -5.68
CA VAL A 86 10.65 -14.48 -4.74
C VAL A 86 11.61 -13.45 -5.30
N PHE A 87 12.05 -12.53 -4.46
CA PHE A 87 13.05 -11.54 -4.82
C PHE A 87 14.12 -11.49 -3.74
N ASP A 88 15.37 -11.70 -4.16
CA ASP A 88 16.53 -11.76 -3.27
C ASP A 88 17.24 -10.40 -3.08
N GLY A 89 16.70 -9.34 -3.69
CA GLY A 89 17.28 -8.00 -3.75
C GLY A 89 17.87 -7.64 -5.12
N GLU A 90 18.14 -8.65 -5.95
CA GLU A 90 18.70 -8.46 -7.30
C GLU A 90 18.03 -9.34 -8.38
N VAL A 91 17.58 -10.54 -8.02
CA VAL A 91 16.94 -11.50 -8.90
C VAL A 91 15.51 -11.74 -8.43
N SER A 92 14.55 -11.54 -9.33
CA SER A 92 13.17 -11.98 -9.17
C SER A 92 12.97 -13.33 -9.87
N TRP A 93 12.28 -14.26 -9.22
CA TRP A 93 11.93 -15.55 -9.77
C TRP A 93 10.65 -16.11 -9.15
N GLY A 94 10.06 -17.11 -9.81
CA GLY A 94 8.90 -17.83 -9.28
C GLY A 94 8.77 -19.20 -9.92
N ILE A 95 7.92 -20.06 -9.34
CA ILE A 95 7.55 -21.32 -9.98
C ILE A 95 6.48 -21.05 -11.02
N ASN A 96 6.77 -21.35 -12.29
CA ASN A 96 5.79 -21.26 -13.35
C ASN A 96 4.76 -22.37 -13.20
N MET A 97 3.48 -22.01 -13.06
CA MET A 97 2.40 -22.96 -12.79
C MET A 97 2.17 -23.98 -13.93
N MET A 98 2.52 -23.65 -15.17
CA MET A 98 2.39 -24.55 -16.31
C MET A 98 3.59 -25.50 -16.43
N SER A 99 4.81 -24.97 -16.33
CA SER A 99 6.04 -25.78 -16.50
C SER A 99 6.45 -26.51 -15.21
N GLN A 100 5.92 -26.08 -14.06
CA GLN A 100 6.29 -26.52 -12.70
C GLN A 100 7.78 -26.34 -12.38
N LYS A 101 8.44 -25.37 -13.02
CA LYS A 101 9.86 -25.09 -12.86
C LYS A 101 10.11 -23.68 -12.35
N PRO A 102 11.22 -23.44 -11.63
CA PRO A 102 11.64 -22.09 -11.29
C PRO A 102 12.06 -21.35 -12.56
N GLU A 103 11.51 -20.15 -12.74
CA GLU A 103 11.78 -19.26 -13.85
C GLU A 103 12.12 -17.87 -13.30
N LYS A 104 13.16 -17.24 -13.83
CA LYS A 104 13.51 -15.85 -13.49
C LYS A 104 12.54 -14.91 -14.20
N SER A 105 12.14 -13.86 -13.52
CA SER A 105 11.46 -12.73 -14.16
C SER A 105 12.40 -12.05 -15.15
N ASP A 106 11.84 -11.34 -16.11
CA ASP A 106 12.62 -10.47 -16.99
C ASP A 106 13.20 -9.27 -16.21
N GLN A 107 14.13 -8.54 -16.85
CA GLN A 107 14.83 -7.42 -16.23
C GLN A 107 13.89 -6.26 -15.88
N GLU A 108 12.91 -5.94 -16.72
CA GLU A 108 11.98 -4.82 -16.48
C GLU A 108 11.12 -5.12 -15.25
N THR A 109 10.56 -6.32 -15.16
CA THR A 109 9.82 -6.79 -14.00
C THR A 109 10.69 -6.75 -12.73
N THR A 110 11.93 -7.22 -12.81
CA THR A 110 12.85 -7.24 -11.67
C THR A 110 13.23 -5.83 -11.20
N ASP A 111 13.52 -4.92 -12.12
CA ASP A 111 13.86 -3.53 -11.82
C ASP A 111 12.68 -2.80 -11.18
N ASN A 112 11.47 -3.01 -11.69
CA ASN A 112 10.26 -2.41 -11.11
C ASN A 112 9.96 -2.96 -9.71
N LEU A 113 10.14 -4.27 -9.49
CA LEU A 113 9.97 -4.88 -8.18
C LEU A 113 11.00 -4.33 -7.17
N LYS A 114 12.24 -4.05 -7.60
CA LYS A 114 13.25 -3.38 -6.77
C LYS A 114 12.78 -1.99 -6.32
N LEU A 115 12.17 -1.23 -7.22
CA LEU A 115 11.58 0.08 -6.88
C LEU A 115 10.42 -0.06 -5.90
N GLU A 116 9.53 -1.04 -6.10
CA GLU A 116 8.41 -1.29 -5.18
C GLU A 116 8.88 -1.68 -3.77
N ASN A 117 9.91 -2.52 -3.68
CA ASN A 117 10.43 -2.98 -2.41
C ASN A 117 11.20 -1.89 -1.62
N ASN A 118 11.55 -0.75 -2.25
CA ASN A 118 12.05 0.43 -1.53
C ASN A 118 10.98 1.04 -0.61
N ASP A 119 9.70 0.69 -0.78
CA ASP A 119 8.62 1.19 0.04
C ASP A 119 8.64 0.60 1.45
N PHE A 120 9.28 -0.55 1.71
CA PHE A 120 9.28 -1.16 3.04
C PHE A 120 9.81 -0.20 4.14
N PRO A 121 9.15 -0.11 5.32
CA PRO A 121 7.95 -0.86 5.73
C PRO A 121 6.61 -0.25 5.28
N ASP A 122 6.62 0.97 4.74
CA ASP A 122 5.43 1.71 4.31
C ASP A 122 5.85 2.79 3.30
N SER A 123 5.08 2.98 2.22
CA SER A 123 5.46 3.89 1.11
C SER A 123 5.63 5.36 1.53
N PHE A 124 4.99 5.79 2.63
CA PHE A 124 5.16 7.14 3.16
C PHE A 124 6.40 7.27 4.05
N MET A 125 7.05 6.16 4.41
CA MET A 125 8.23 6.17 5.28
C MET A 125 9.38 6.83 4.54
N ASP A 126 9.86 7.93 5.11
CA ASP A 126 10.95 8.75 4.58
C ASP A 126 10.74 9.13 3.09
N TYR A 127 9.49 9.25 2.63
CA TYR A 127 9.12 9.39 1.21
C TYR A 127 9.84 10.55 0.51
N LYS A 128 10.02 11.69 1.19
CA LYS A 128 10.77 12.85 0.67
C LYS A 128 12.24 12.50 0.40
N SER A 129 12.86 11.66 1.24
CA SER A 129 14.26 11.23 1.06
C SER A 129 14.43 10.23 -0.09
N LYS A 130 13.36 9.47 -0.40
CA LYS A 130 13.26 8.58 -1.56
C LYS A 130 12.99 9.34 -2.87
N GLY A 131 12.79 10.66 -2.79
CA GLY A 131 12.44 11.49 -3.94
C GLY A 131 10.96 11.43 -4.33
N TYR A 132 10.11 10.87 -3.46
CA TYR A 132 8.66 10.80 -3.71
C TYR A 132 7.99 12.12 -3.35
N SER A 133 6.80 12.35 -3.90
CA SER A 133 5.94 13.47 -3.53
C SER A 133 4.56 12.97 -3.11
N ALA A 134 4.03 13.59 -2.06
CA ALA A 134 2.68 13.35 -1.58
C ALA A 134 1.88 14.65 -1.70
N GLU A 135 0.67 14.56 -2.24
CA GLU A 135 -0.21 15.69 -2.49
C GLU A 135 -1.61 15.38 -1.93
N LEU A 136 -2.12 16.23 -1.04
CA LEU A 136 -3.52 16.16 -0.62
C LEU A 136 -4.39 16.72 -1.74
N ILE A 137 -5.15 15.85 -2.39
CA ILE A 137 -6.08 16.22 -3.47
C ILE A 137 -7.35 16.86 -2.89
N GLY A 138 -7.74 16.46 -1.68
CA GLY A 138 -8.89 16.96 -0.95
C GLY A 138 -9.62 15.84 -0.21
N ASN A 139 -10.82 16.15 0.29
CA ASN A 139 -11.67 15.15 0.94
C ASN A 139 -12.58 14.47 -0.10
N GLU A 140 -12.77 13.16 0.03
CA GLU A 140 -13.69 12.36 -0.78
C GLU A 140 -14.40 11.33 0.11
N THR A 141 -15.67 11.04 -0.19
CA THR A 141 -16.37 9.94 0.48
C THR A 141 -16.05 8.62 -0.22
N PHE A 142 -15.49 7.66 0.52
CA PHE A 142 -15.23 6.30 0.06
C PHE A 142 -16.10 5.32 0.84
N ASP A 143 -17.00 4.59 0.17
CA ASP A 143 -17.95 3.65 0.79
C ASP A 143 -18.69 4.19 2.04
N GLY A 144 -19.08 5.46 1.99
CA GLY A 144 -19.80 6.15 3.07
C GLY A 144 -18.91 6.71 4.18
N THR A 145 -17.60 6.51 4.12
CA THR A 145 -16.60 7.06 5.05
C THR A 145 -15.97 8.32 4.46
N GLU A 146 -15.84 9.40 5.24
CA GLU A 146 -15.09 10.57 4.79
C GLU A 146 -13.59 10.27 4.81
N THR A 147 -12.89 10.61 3.73
CA THR A 147 -11.46 10.30 3.59
C THR A 147 -10.66 11.49 3.07
N PHE A 148 -9.40 11.58 3.46
CA PHE A 148 -8.39 12.39 2.78
C PHE A 148 -7.84 11.61 1.58
N LYS A 149 -8.03 12.14 0.37
CA LYS A 149 -7.44 11.57 -0.83
C LYS A 149 -6.03 12.11 -1.03
N ILE A 150 -5.04 11.26 -0.86
CA ILE A 150 -3.63 11.60 -1.05
C ILE A 150 -3.13 10.93 -2.32
N LYS A 151 -2.53 11.71 -3.21
CA LYS A 151 -1.76 11.22 -4.35
C LYS A 151 -0.31 11.07 -3.94
N LEU A 152 0.23 9.86 -4.03
CA LEU A 152 1.65 9.57 -3.89
C LEU A 152 2.24 9.33 -5.28
N THR A 153 3.25 10.13 -5.65
CA THR A 153 4.07 9.92 -6.84
C THR A 153 5.43 9.40 -6.42
N LYS A 154 5.74 8.17 -6.83
CA LYS A 154 6.97 7.44 -6.49
C LYS A 154 7.99 7.49 -7.63
N GLU A 155 9.11 6.81 -7.44
CA GLU A 155 10.13 6.63 -8.48
C GLU A 155 9.53 6.06 -9.78
N PRO A 156 9.86 6.62 -10.96
CA PRO A 156 9.32 6.15 -12.22
C PRO A 156 9.67 4.69 -12.54
N LYS A 157 8.63 3.92 -12.84
CA LYS A 157 8.75 2.53 -13.32
C LYS A 157 9.01 2.50 -14.82
N THR A 158 9.61 1.42 -15.28
CA THR A 158 9.75 1.15 -16.71
C THR A 158 8.56 0.31 -17.16
N ILE A 159 7.77 0.79 -18.11
CA ILE A 159 6.62 0.08 -18.67
C ILE A 159 6.80 0.05 -20.19
N ASP A 160 6.86 -1.15 -20.76
CA ASP A 160 7.09 -1.35 -22.20
C ASP A 160 8.34 -0.58 -22.69
N GLY A 161 9.42 -0.59 -21.88
CA GLY A 161 10.67 0.10 -22.15
C GLY A 161 10.66 1.63 -21.98
N LYS A 162 9.59 2.23 -21.44
CA LYS A 162 9.48 3.67 -21.20
C LYS A 162 9.37 3.98 -19.71
N LYS A 163 10.00 5.07 -19.27
CA LYS A 163 9.80 5.57 -17.90
C LYS A 163 8.46 6.29 -17.80
N GLU A 164 7.62 5.85 -16.87
CA GLU A 164 6.35 6.50 -16.53
C GLU A 164 6.26 6.68 -15.01
N ASP A 165 5.54 7.72 -14.58
CA ASP A 165 5.35 8.02 -13.16
C ASP A 165 4.59 6.88 -12.45
N ASP A 166 5.10 6.43 -11.31
CA ASP A 166 4.40 5.47 -10.45
C ASP A 166 3.47 6.22 -9.50
N ILE A 167 2.18 6.29 -9.84
CA ILE A 167 1.17 7.05 -9.10
C ILE A 167 0.25 6.10 -8.34
N THR A 168 0.10 6.35 -7.05
CA THR A 168 -0.84 5.67 -6.16
C THR A 168 -1.73 6.68 -5.47
N PHE A 169 -3.04 6.44 -5.44
CA PHE A 169 -3.98 7.22 -4.65
C PHE A 169 -4.33 6.44 -3.37
N TYR A 170 -4.19 7.09 -2.23
CA TYR A 170 -4.57 6.59 -0.92
C TYR A 170 -5.78 7.35 -0.42
N PHE A 171 -6.70 6.64 0.23
CA PHE A 171 -7.87 7.19 0.89
C PHE A 171 -7.72 6.94 2.39
N PHE A 172 -7.29 7.96 3.12
CA PHE A 172 -7.11 7.90 4.57
C PHE A 172 -8.41 8.26 5.27
N ASP A 173 -8.89 7.41 6.16
CA ASP A 173 -10.02 7.72 7.04
C ASP A 173 -9.74 9.01 7.84
N THR A 174 -10.71 9.93 7.90
CA THR A 174 -10.51 11.23 8.56
C THR A 174 -10.55 11.15 10.09
N GLU A 175 -11.07 10.05 10.66
CA GLU A 175 -11.14 9.86 12.10
C GLU A 175 -9.87 9.21 12.66
N ASN A 176 -9.41 8.13 12.03
CA ASN A 176 -8.32 7.28 12.52
C ASN A 176 -7.02 7.46 11.74
N TYR A 177 -7.02 8.21 10.63
CA TYR A 177 -5.83 8.47 9.81
C TYR A 177 -5.16 7.21 9.28
N VAL A 178 -5.91 6.14 9.03
CA VAL A 178 -5.40 4.93 8.39
C VAL A 178 -5.93 4.81 6.96
N PRO A 179 -5.16 4.26 6.00
CA PRO A 179 -5.65 3.98 4.67
C PRO A 179 -6.81 2.97 4.71
N ILE A 180 -7.95 3.30 4.11
CA ILE A 180 -9.06 2.35 3.94
C ILE A 180 -9.24 1.90 2.49
N ALA A 181 -8.63 2.63 1.55
CA ALA A 181 -8.52 2.22 0.16
C ALA A 181 -7.24 2.72 -0.51
N ILE A 182 -6.79 1.99 -1.51
CA ILE A 182 -5.68 2.32 -2.41
C ILE A 182 -6.15 2.09 -3.84
N GLN A 183 -5.87 3.05 -4.72
CA GLN A 183 -6.12 2.93 -6.16
C GLN A 183 -4.83 3.15 -6.96
N THR A 184 -4.54 2.25 -7.89
CA THR A 184 -3.41 2.35 -8.84
C THR A 184 -3.88 2.05 -10.26
N MET A 185 -3.23 2.66 -11.25
CA MET A 185 -3.51 2.31 -12.65
C MET A 185 -2.80 1.00 -13.00
N ILE A 186 -3.51 0.07 -13.63
CA ILE A 186 -2.92 -1.14 -14.18
C ILE A 186 -2.16 -0.76 -15.45
N THR A 187 -0.86 -1.04 -15.48
CA THR A 187 0.02 -0.60 -16.57
C THR A 187 0.34 -1.71 -17.58
N GLN A 188 0.01 -2.96 -17.26
CA GLN A 188 0.35 -4.15 -18.04
C GLN A 188 -0.78 -5.17 -18.08
N GLY A 189 -0.71 -6.12 -19.02
CA GLY A 189 -1.66 -7.23 -19.15
C GLY A 189 -3.04 -6.83 -19.70
N PRO A 190 -4.01 -7.76 -19.69
CA PRO A 190 -5.33 -7.58 -20.31
C PRO A 190 -6.15 -6.43 -19.72
N SER A 191 -5.88 -6.06 -18.47
CA SER A 191 -6.59 -4.99 -17.73
C SER A 191 -5.85 -3.64 -17.78
N LYS A 192 -4.86 -3.48 -18.65
CA LYS A 192 -4.11 -2.22 -18.81
C LYS A 192 -5.05 -1.02 -19.02
N GLY A 193 -4.80 0.05 -18.28
CA GLY A 193 -5.59 1.28 -18.27
C GLY A 193 -6.78 1.27 -17.31
N MET A 194 -7.11 0.12 -16.71
CA MET A 194 -8.13 0.04 -15.66
C MET A 194 -7.52 0.43 -14.30
N THR A 195 -8.38 0.77 -13.33
CA THR A 195 -7.96 1.09 -11.96
C THR A 195 -8.04 -0.17 -11.11
N MET A 196 -6.90 -0.58 -10.55
CA MET A 196 -6.84 -1.54 -9.46
C MET A 196 -7.23 -0.84 -8.17
N GLU A 197 -8.04 -1.50 -7.35
CA GLU A 197 -8.49 -1.03 -6.06
C GLU A 197 -8.22 -2.10 -5.00
N ILE A 198 -7.64 -1.67 -3.88
CA ILE A 198 -7.47 -2.46 -2.67
C ILE A 198 -8.22 -1.73 -1.57
N THR A 199 -9.15 -2.39 -0.90
CA THR A 199 -9.78 -1.87 0.32
C THR A 199 -9.20 -2.56 1.54
N MET A 200 -9.14 -1.85 2.66
CA MET A 200 -8.54 -2.30 3.91
C MET A 200 -9.49 -1.99 5.06
N SER A 201 -9.64 -2.95 5.96
CA SER A 201 -10.54 -2.87 7.11
C SER A 201 -10.02 -3.78 8.23
N ASP A 202 -10.69 -3.71 9.38
CA ASP A 202 -10.37 -4.53 10.55
C ASP A 202 -8.90 -4.35 10.97
N TYR A 203 -8.53 -3.10 11.27
CA TYR A 203 -7.19 -2.79 11.77
C TYR A 203 -7.01 -3.35 13.17
N GLN A 204 -6.02 -4.23 13.35
CA GLN A 204 -5.72 -4.88 14.62
C GLN A 204 -4.28 -4.62 15.05
N GLU A 205 -4.07 -4.60 16.37
CA GLU A 205 -2.76 -4.43 16.97
C GLU A 205 -1.92 -5.72 16.88
N VAL A 206 -0.67 -5.58 16.43
CA VAL A 206 0.36 -6.62 16.41
C VAL A 206 1.62 -6.02 17.01
N GLU A 207 1.97 -6.47 18.21
CA GLU A 207 3.15 -5.99 18.96
C GLU A 207 3.23 -4.44 19.06
N GLY A 208 2.06 -3.80 19.15
CA GLY A 208 1.92 -2.36 19.29
C GLY A 208 2.10 -1.55 18.00
N LEU A 209 1.98 -2.19 16.83
CA LEU A 209 1.71 -1.57 15.53
C LEU A 209 0.31 -2.01 15.05
N TYR A 210 -0.36 -1.21 14.21
CA TYR A 210 -1.68 -1.58 13.67
C TYR A 210 -1.61 -1.93 12.19
N PHE A 211 -2.22 -3.05 11.82
CA PHE A 211 -2.28 -3.56 10.44
C PHE A 211 -3.71 -3.93 10.06
N PRO A 212 -4.13 -3.79 8.79
CA PRO A 212 -5.43 -4.27 8.35
C PRO A 212 -5.43 -5.80 8.30
N PHE A 213 -6.44 -6.46 8.90
CA PHE A 213 -6.60 -7.92 8.86
C PHE A 213 -7.60 -8.38 7.79
N SER A 214 -8.35 -7.45 7.19
CA SER A 214 -9.29 -7.72 6.12
C SER A 214 -9.01 -6.79 4.94
N GLN A 215 -8.73 -7.37 3.79
CA GLN A 215 -8.54 -6.65 2.55
C GLN A 215 -9.45 -7.18 1.46
N THR A 216 -9.74 -6.35 0.46
CA THR A 216 -10.22 -6.84 -0.84
C THR A 216 -9.34 -6.29 -1.92
N GLN A 217 -9.19 -7.04 -3.02
CA GLN A 217 -8.38 -6.62 -4.15
C GLN A 217 -9.14 -6.90 -5.45
N GLY A 218 -9.27 -5.91 -6.32
CA GLY A 218 -9.96 -6.07 -7.58
C GLY A 218 -9.86 -4.86 -8.49
N ILE A 219 -10.51 -4.94 -9.64
CA ILE A 219 -10.68 -3.78 -10.51
C ILE A 219 -11.81 -2.93 -9.91
N LYS A 220 -11.59 -1.62 -9.82
CA LYS A 220 -12.59 -0.67 -9.35
C LYS A 220 -13.93 -0.87 -10.09
N ASP A 221 -15.02 -0.80 -9.35
CA ASP A 221 -16.40 -1.02 -9.84
C ASP A 221 -16.69 -2.45 -10.36
N GLN A 222 -15.81 -3.41 -10.08
CA GLN A 222 -15.99 -4.84 -10.37
C GLN A 222 -15.91 -5.67 -9.09
N PRO A 223 -16.36 -6.95 -9.11
CA PRO A 223 -16.19 -7.83 -7.97
C PRO A 223 -14.72 -7.95 -7.55
N SER A 224 -14.43 -7.67 -6.28
CA SER A 224 -13.12 -7.85 -5.69
C SER A 224 -12.97 -9.24 -5.06
N LEU A 225 -11.73 -9.67 -4.88
CA LEU A 225 -11.37 -10.89 -4.17
C LEU A 225 -11.04 -10.55 -2.71
N PRO A 226 -11.74 -11.14 -1.73
CA PRO A 226 -11.39 -10.99 -0.32
C PRO A 226 -10.04 -11.65 -0.01
N LEU A 227 -9.23 -10.98 0.78
CA LEU A 227 -8.00 -11.47 1.38
C LEU A 227 -8.08 -11.26 2.89
N ILE A 228 -8.15 -12.36 3.65
CA ILE A 228 -8.21 -12.31 5.12
C ILE A 228 -6.86 -12.71 5.67
N ILE A 229 -6.29 -11.89 6.56
CA ILE A 229 -5.03 -12.16 7.22
C ILE A 229 -5.33 -12.90 8.52
N ASP A 230 -4.78 -14.10 8.67
CA ASP A 230 -4.94 -14.92 9.87
C ASP A 230 -3.93 -14.51 10.96
N SER A 231 -2.71 -14.13 10.56
CA SER A 231 -1.65 -13.74 11.50
C SER A 231 -0.57 -12.91 10.83
N ILE A 232 0.09 -12.07 11.63
CA ILE A 232 1.25 -11.28 11.26
C ILE A 232 2.36 -11.56 12.28
N GLU A 233 3.55 -11.84 11.79
CA GLU A 233 4.79 -11.97 12.56
C GLU A 233 5.73 -10.82 12.17
N LEU A 234 6.14 -10.03 13.16
CA LEU A 234 7.09 -8.94 12.95
C LEU A 234 8.52 -9.42 13.15
N ASN A 235 9.42 -8.91 12.33
CA ASN A 235 10.85 -9.25 12.35
C ASN A 235 11.15 -10.76 12.26
N PRO A 236 10.51 -11.50 11.34
CA PRO A 236 10.69 -12.95 11.24
C PRO A 236 12.14 -13.29 10.88
N ILE A 237 12.60 -14.45 11.36
CA ILE A 237 13.90 -15.02 10.97
C ILE A 237 13.65 -15.99 9.80
N ILE A 238 14.12 -15.62 8.61
CA ILE A 238 14.00 -16.42 7.40
C ILE A 238 15.39 -16.89 6.97
N ASP A 239 15.51 -18.16 6.59
CA ASP A 239 16.76 -18.66 6.01
C ASP A 239 17.01 -17.95 4.66
N GLU A 240 18.17 -17.33 4.54
CA GLU A 240 18.63 -16.61 3.35
C GLU A 240 18.63 -17.49 2.09
N ASN A 241 18.75 -18.81 2.24
CA ASN A 241 18.66 -19.75 1.12
C ASN A 241 17.26 -19.83 0.53
N GLU A 242 16.21 -19.47 1.29
CA GLU A 242 14.83 -19.48 0.79
C GLU A 242 14.59 -18.46 -0.31
N PHE A 243 15.39 -17.39 -0.38
CA PHE A 243 15.30 -16.35 -1.41
C PHE A 243 16.06 -16.70 -2.69
N LYS A 244 17.07 -17.57 -2.60
CA LYS A 244 17.97 -17.84 -3.73
C LYS A 244 17.25 -18.58 -4.84
N PHE A 245 17.59 -18.23 -6.07
CA PHE A 245 17.19 -19.00 -7.23
C PHE A 245 17.72 -20.45 -7.10
N PRO A 246 16.88 -21.49 -7.25
CA PRO A 246 17.35 -22.87 -7.16
C PRO A 246 18.36 -23.19 -8.27
N GLU A 247 19.60 -23.52 -7.88
CA GLU A 247 20.59 -24.09 -8.79
C GLU A 247 20.40 -25.62 -8.84
N ASN A 248 20.39 -26.19 -10.05
CA ASN A 248 20.27 -27.64 -10.24
C ASN A 248 21.50 -28.39 -9.75
#